data_AF-A0A430RCT7-F1
#
_entry.id   AF-A0A430RCT7-F1
#
_cell.length_a   1.000
_cell.length_b   1.000
_cell.length_c   1.000
_cell.angle_alpha   90.00
_cell.angle_beta   90.00
_cell.angle_gamma   90.00
#
_symmetry.space_group_name_H-M   'P 1'
#
loop_
_entity.id
_entity.type
_entity.pdbx_description
1 polymer ?
#
loop_
_entity_poly.entity_id
_entity_poly.type
_entity_poly.pdbx_seq_one_letter_code
_entity_poly.pdbx_strand_id
1 'polypeptide(L)'
;LVAVLDWEFAHIGDPREDLAWPLVRAWRFGEDRKRLGGIGEVGPFLERYNALTGRGIAEGELFWWEVLGNVRWGLGALKQARRHLKGEERSVELAVLGRLAAEMEYEILDLLERHG
;
A
#
# COMPACT_ATOMS: atom_id res chain seq x y z
N LEU A 1 22.50 3.70 15.23
CA LEU A 1 21.12 3.84 15.74
C LEU A 1 20.24 2.86 14.97
N VAL A 2 19.36 2.09 15.64
CA VAL A 2 18.32 1.26 14.99
C VAL A 2 16.95 1.72 15.49
N ALA A 3 16.14 2.33 14.62
CA ALA A 3 14.86 2.95 14.99
C ALA A 3 13.84 2.78 13.86
N VAL A 4 12.55 2.71 14.21
CA VAL A 4 11.43 2.83 13.27
C VAL A 4 11.07 4.31 13.13
N LEU A 5 11.04 4.82 11.91
CA LEU A 5 10.83 6.23 11.58
C LEU A 5 9.49 6.41 10.85
N ASP A 6 9.16 7.68 10.57
CA ASP A 6 8.02 8.06 9.72
C ASP A 6 6.63 7.68 10.29
N TRP A 7 6.34 8.21 11.49
CA TRP A 7 5.11 7.93 12.24
C TRP A 7 3.91 8.81 11.84
N GLU A 8 3.98 9.53 10.71
CA GLU A 8 2.96 10.54 10.35
C GLU A 8 1.55 9.97 10.13
N PHE A 9 1.43 8.67 9.84
CA PHE A 9 0.16 7.96 9.68
C PHE A 9 -0.22 7.02 10.83
N ALA A 10 0.54 7.03 11.92
CA ALA A 10 0.27 6.14 13.04
C ALA A 10 -1.08 6.44 13.70
N HIS A 11 -1.88 5.39 13.91
CA HIS A 11 -3.19 5.48 14.53
C HIS A 11 -3.59 4.14 15.17
N ILE A 12 -4.67 4.14 15.95
CA ILE A 12 -5.27 2.92 16.51
C ILE A 12 -6.26 2.37 15.49
N GLY A 13 -6.12 1.11 15.10
CA GLY A 13 -6.94 0.48 14.06
C GLY A 13 -6.87 -1.05 14.07
N ASP A 14 -7.50 -1.67 13.06
CA ASP A 14 -7.39 -3.12 12.85
C ASP A 14 -5.97 -3.44 12.33
N PRO A 15 -5.23 -4.39 12.93
CA PRO A 15 -3.87 -4.72 12.50
C PRO A 15 -3.77 -5.19 11.04
N ARG A 16 -4.87 -5.70 10.46
CA ARG A 16 -4.90 -6.11 9.05
C ARG A 16 -4.66 -4.94 8.11
N GLU A 17 -4.99 -3.71 8.52
CA GLU A 17 -4.66 -2.50 7.77
C GLU A 17 -3.14 -2.35 7.56
N ASP A 18 -2.38 -2.52 8.65
CA ASP A 18 -0.93 -2.37 8.65
C ASP A 18 -0.24 -3.55 7.94
N LEU A 19 -0.79 -4.77 8.08
CA LEU A 19 -0.30 -5.95 7.37
C LEU A 19 -0.54 -5.90 5.86
N ALA A 20 -1.63 -5.27 5.43
CA ALA A 20 -1.94 -5.09 4.02
C ALA A 20 -1.20 -3.90 3.40
N TRP A 21 -0.69 -2.96 4.21
CA TRP A 21 -0.02 -1.77 3.68
C TRP A 21 1.13 -2.11 2.72
N PRO A 22 2.07 -3.03 3.04
CA PRO A 22 3.13 -3.43 2.10
C PRO A 22 2.65 -4.19 0.86
N LEU A 23 1.36 -4.56 0.78
CA LEU A 23 0.77 -5.23 -0.39
C LEU A 23 0.29 -4.24 -1.46
N VAL A 24 0.10 -2.97 -1.10
CA VAL A 24 -0.23 -1.89 -2.03
C VAL A 24 0.79 -1.85 -3.16
N ARG A 25 0.32 -1.78 -4.40
CA ARG A 25 1.16 -1.99 -5.59
C ARG A 25 2.35 -1.04 -5.66
N ALA A 26 2.19 0.19 -5.16
CA ALA A 26 3.25 1.20 -5.14
C ALA A 26 4.52 0.71 -4.42
N TRP A 27 4.37 -0.14 -3.40
CA TRP A 27 5.52 -0.67 -2.64
C TRP A 27 6.21 -1.83 -3.33
N ARG A 28 5.66 -2.35 -4.42
CA ARG A 28 6.31 -3.42 -5.21
C ARG A 28 7.44 -2.88 -6.09
N PHE A 29 7.51 -1.56 -6.30
CA PHE A 29 8.53 -0.90 -7.13
C PHE A 29 8.73 -1.59 -8.50
N GLY A 30 7.64 -2.07 -9.12
CA GLY A 30 7.63 -2.75 -10.41
C GLY A 30 7.85 -4.27 -10.35
N GLU A 31 8.14 -4.88 -9.20
CA GLU A 31 8.21 -6.34 -9.06
C GLU A 31 6.84 -6.92 -8.68
N ASP A 32 5.94 -6.97 -9.66
CA ASP A 32 4.56 -7.43 -9.45
C ASP A 32 4.44 -8.91 -9.07
N ARG A 33 5.48 -9.73 -9.29
CA ARG A 33 5.46 -11.15 -8.88
C ARG A 33 5.61 -11.34 -7.38
N LYS A 34 6.08 -10.34 -6.65
CA LYS A 34 6.29 -10.40 -5.19
C LYS A 34 5.38 -9.38 -4.50
N ARG A 35 4.20 -9.84 -4.09
CA ARG A 35 3.14 -8.96 -3.57
C ARG A 35 3.55 -8.21 -2.32
N LEU A 36 4.38 -8.80 -1.45
CA LEU A 36 4.88 -8.14 -0.25
C LEU A 36 6.06 -7.23 -0.60
N GLY A 37 5.77 -5.95 -0.85
CA GLY A 37 6.77 -4.90 -1.08
C GLY A 37 7.78 -5.20 -2.19
N GLY A 38 7.46 -6.07 -3.15
CA GLY A 38 8.41 -6.49 -4.19
C GLY A 38 9.53 -7.41 -3.69
N ILE A 39 9.50 -7.83 -2.42
CA ILE A 39 10.61 -8.54 -1.78
C ILE A 39 10.27 -9.97 -1.33
N GLY A 40 9.00 -10.29 -1.08
CA GLY A 40 8.63 -11.60 -0.57
C GLY A 40 7.19 -12.02 -0.80
N GLU A 41 6.85 -13.15 -0.17
CA GLU A 41 5.56 -13.81 -0.23
C GLU A 41 4.71 -13.46 0.99
N VAL A 42 3.38 -13.35 0.81
CA VAL A 42 2.44 -12.96 1.88
C VAL A 42 2.28 -14.07 2.91
N GLY A 43 2.22 -15.33 2.48
CA GLY A 43 2.02 -16.50 3.35
C GLY A 43 3.06 -16.62 4.48
N PRO A 44 4.37 -16.71 4.18
CA PRO A 44 5.42 -16.80 5.20
C PRO A 44 5.46 -15.58 6.14
N PHE A 45 5.14 -14.40 5.62
CA PHE A 45 5.03 -13.18 6.43
C PHE A 45 3.90 -13.30 7.46
N LEU A 46 2.70 -13.70 7.02
CA LEU A 46 1.56 -13.90 7.90
C LEU A 46 1.77 -15.06 8.88
N GLU A 47 2.38 -16.15 8.45
CA GLU A 47 2.72 -17.28 9.33
C GLU A 47 3.58 -16.80 10.50
N ARG A 48 4.66 -16.05 10.20
CA ARG A 48 5.55 -15.53 11.23
C ARG A 48 4.86 -14.50 12.12
N TYR A 49 4.05 -13.61 11.55
CA TYR A 49 3.29 -12.62 12.31
C TYR A 49 2.31 -13.30 13.28
N ASN A 50 1.54 -14.28 12.79
CA ASN A 50 0.58 -15.04 13.59
C ASN A 50 1.28 -15.82 14.71
N ALA A 51 2.41 -16.48 14.42
CA ALA A 51 3.18 -17.22 15.42
C ALA A 51 3.72 -16.32 16.56
N LEU A 52 4.13 -15.08 16.25
CA LEU A 52 4.65 -14.14 17.24
C LEU A 52 3.56 -13.42 18.04
N THR A 53 2.37 -13.26 17.47
CA THR A 53 1.28 -12.49 18.07
C THR A 53 0.17 -13.34 18.68
N GLY A 54 0.13 -14.64 18.37
CA GLY A 54 -0.97 -15.53 18.72
C GLY A 54 -2.27 -15.27 17.92
N ARG A 55 -2.18 -14.47 16.85
CA ARG A 55 -3.31 -14.20 15.95
C ARG A 55 -3.45 -15.30 14.91
N GLY A 56 -4.59 -15.32 14.22
CA GLY A 56 -4.89 -16.26 13.13
C GLY A 56 -5.40 -15.53 11.90
N ILE A 57 -4.67 -14.51 11.44
CA ILE A 57 -5.05 -13.72 10.27
C ILE A 57 -4.74 -14.53 9.01
N ALA A 58 -5.77 -14.80 8.20
CA ALA A 58 -5.65 -15.42 6.89
C ALA A 58 -5.42 -14.37 5.80
N GLU A 59 -4.75 -14.77 4.72
CA GLU A 59 -4.45 -13.87 3.59
C GLU A 59 -5.71 -13.26 2.96
N GLY A 60 -6.80 -14.02 2.85
CA GLY A 60 -8.07 -13.53 2.34
C GLY A 60 -8.68 -12.38 3.15
N GLU A 61 -8.34 -12.28 4.45
CA GLU A 61 -8.81 -11.18 5.29
C GLU A 61 -8.10 -9.86 4.99
N LEU A 62 -6.98 -9.88 4.25
CA LEU A 62 -6.26 -8.68 3.83
C LEU A 62 -6.84 -8.04 2.57
N PHE A 63 -7.66 -8.76 1.80
CA PHE A 63 -8.15 -8.31 0.49
C PHE A 63 -8.78 -6.90 0.54
N TRP A 64 -9.74 -6.70 1.44
CA TRP A 64 -10.39 -5.41 1.60
C TRP A 64 -9.39 -4.30 1.97
N TRP A 65 -8.43 -4.61 2.84
CA TRP A 65 -7.43 -3.66 3.31
C TRP A 65 -6.42 -3.30 2.22
N GLU A 66 -6.06 -4.23 1.35
CA GLU A 66 -5.21 -3.98 0.19
C GLU A 66 -5.91 -3.10 -0.85
N VAL A 67 -7.19 -3.36 -1.14
CA VAL A 67 -8.01 -2.48 -1.99
C VAL A 67 -8.06 -1.07 -1.40
N LEU A 68 -8.37 -0.95 -0.10
CA LEU A 68 -8.43 0.33 0.59
C LEU A 68 -7.07 1.05 0.59
N GLY A 69 -5.97 0.31 0.77
CA GLY A 69 -4.61 0.84 0.72
C GLY A 69 -4.28 1.47 -0.63
N ASN A 70 -4.60 0.78 -1.74
CA ASN A 70 -4.41 1.32 -3.09
C ASN A 70 -5.27 2.56 -3.33
N VAL A 71 -6.53 2.59 -2.86
CA VAL A 71 -7.38 3.79 -2.93
C VAL A 71 -6.76 4.97 -2.19
N ARG A 72 -6.33 4.75 -0.94
CA ARG A 72 -5.73 5.80 -0.10
C ARG A 72 -4.44 6.35 -0.71
N TRP A 73 -3.57 5.47 -1.21
CA TRP A 73 -2.34 5.91 -1.87
C TRP A 73 -2.63 6.67 -3.17
N GLY A 74 -3.57 6.18 -3.99
CA GLY A 74 -4.00 6.88 -5.21
C GLY A 74 -4.51 8.30 -4.93
N LEU A 75 -5.35 8.48 -3.91
CA LEU A 75 -5.82 9.80 -3.47
C LEU A 75 -4.67 10.68 -2.97
N GLY A 76 -3.72 10.12 -2.21
CA GLY A 76 -2.52 10.81 -1.74
C GLY A 76 -1.67 11.31 -2.91
N ALA A 77 -1.38 10.44 -3.87
CA ALA A 77 -0.63 10.75 -5.08
C ALA A 77 -1.27 11.88 -5.90
N LEU A 78 -2.59 11.83 -6.10
CA LEU A 78 -3.34 12.90 -6.78
C LEU A 78 -3.30 14.22 -6.01
N LYS A 79 -3.40 14.19 -4.67
CA LYS A 79 -3.28 15.38 -3.82
C LYS A 79 -1.89 16.02 -3.93
N GLN A 80 -0.84 15.20 -3.95
CA GLN A 80 0.55 15.64 -4.14
C GLN A 80 0.73 16.29 -5.52
N ALA A 81 0.25 15.65 -6.58
CA ALA A 81 0.31 16.21 -7.94
C ALA A 81 -0.47 17.53 -8.06
N ARG A 82 -1.62 17.65 -7.39
CA ARG A 82 -2.42 18.88 -7.41
C ARG A 82 -1.67 20.10 -6.85
N ARG A 83 -0.84 19.92 -5.82
CA ARG A 83 0.01 21.00 -5.26
C ARG A 83 0.98 21.54 -6.33
N HIS A 84 1.57 20.65 -7.12
CA HIS A 84 2.41 21.03 -8.25
C HIS A 84 1.62 21.77 -9.33
N LEU A 85 0.51 21.19 -9.79
CA LEU A 85 -0.27 21.72 -10.89
C LEU A 85 -0.90 23.09 -10.58
N LYS A 86 -1.17 23.40 -9.31
CA LYS A 86 -1.64 24.72 -8.86
C LYS A 86 -0.52 25.75 -8.68
N GLY A 87 0.74 25.34 -8.78
CA GLY A 87 1.88 26.22 -8.47
C GLY A 87 2.08 26.49 -6.98
N GLU A 88 1.40 25.76 -6.09
CA GLU A 88 1.63 25.84 -4.63
C GLU A 88 3.05 25.35 -4.30
N GLU A 89 3.53 24.33 -5.03
CA GLU A 89 4.90 23.83 -4.91
C GLU A 89 5.43 23.27 -6.24
N ARG A 90 6.41 23.93 -6.84
CA ARG A 90 7.02 23.48 -8.09
C ARG A 90 8.01 22.33 -7.85
N SER A 91 7.51 21.10 -7.82
CA SER A 91 8.33 19.88 -7.73
C SER A 91 8.04 18.86 -8.85
N VAL A 92 9.10 18.37 -9.52
CA VAL A 92 8.99 17.30 -10.53
C VAL A 92 8.52 16.00 -9.90
N GLU A 93 8.96 15.71 -8.67
CA GLU A 93 8.56 14.52 -7.91
C GLU A 93 7.04 14.50 -7.71
N LEU A 94 6.46 15.61 -7.24
CA LEU A 94 5.01 15.73 -7.05
C LEU A 94 4.24 15.53 -8.37
N ALA A 95 4.76 16.01 -9.49
CA ALA A 95 4.16 15.81 -10.81
C ALA A 95 4.21 14.34 -11.25
N VAL A 96 5.31 13.64 -10.97
CA VAL A 96 5.48 12.21 -11.30
C VAL A 96 4.58 11.34 -10.43
N LEU A 97 4.44 11.64 -9.13
CA LEU A 97 3.53 10.92 -8.24
C LEU A 97 2.10 10.86 -8.79
N GLY A 98 1.63 11.92 -9.44
CA GLY A 98 0.31 11.93 -10.09
C GLY A 98 0.11 10.83 -11.13
N ARG A 99 1.17 10.36 -11.80
CA ARG A 99 1.08 9.24 -12.76
C ARG A 99 0.92 7.89 -12.06
N LEU A 100 1.45 7.74 -10.85
CA LEU A 100 1.31 6.51 -10.06
C LEU A 100 -0.15 6.24 -9.65
N ALA A 101 -1.00 7.26 -9.64
CA ALA A 101 -2.42 7.09 -9.37
C ALA A 101 -3.09 6.13 -10.38
N ALA A 102 -2.71 6.17 -11.66
CA ALA A 102 -3.24 5.27 -12.69
C ALA A 102 -2.85 3.81 -12.41
N GLU A 103 -1.66 3.55 -11.87
CA GLU A 103 -1.25 2.20 -11.46
C GLU A 103 -2.08 1.69 -10.29
N MET A 104 -2.46 2.57 -9.35
CA MET A 104 -3.32 2.20 -8.23
C MET A 104 -4.75 1.93 -8.69
N GLU A 105 -5.28 2.75 -9.59
CA GLU A 105 -6.60 2.54 -10.21
C GLU A 105 -6.66 1.19 -10.94
N TYR A 106 -5.63 0.86 -11.72
CA TYR A 106 -5.50 -0.44 -12.37
C TYR A 106 -5.45 -1.59 -11.34
N GLU A 107 -4.64 -1.49 -10.29
CA GLU A 107 -4.57 -2.52 -9.25
C GLU A 107 -5.93 -2.73 -8.57
N ILE A 108 -6.67 -1.67 -8.28
CA ILE A 108 -8.00 -1.77 -7.66
C ILE A 108 -8.94 -2.59 -8.55
N LEU A 109 -8.99 -2.27 -9.85
CA LEU A 109 -9.84 -2.98 -10.81
C LEU A 109 -9.45 -4.45 -10.91
N ASP A 110 -8.15 -4.72 -11.03
CA ASP A 110 -7.60 -6.05 -11.18
C ASP A 110 -7.78 -6.91 -9.92
N LEU A 111 -7.67 -6.33 -8.72
CA LEU A 111 -8.02 -6.99 -7.46
C LEU A 111 -9.51 -7.34 -7.39
N LEU A 112 -10.39 -6.41 -7.77
CA LEU A 112 -11.83 -6.62 -7.75
C LEU A 112 -12.27 -7.69 -8.77
N GLU A 113 -11.68 -7.70 -9.97
CA GLU A 113 -11.94 -8.71 -11.00
C GLU A 113 -11.49 -10.11 -10.56
N ARG A 114 -10.35 -10.21 -9.86
CA ARG A 114 -9.85 -11.51 -9.34
C ARG A 114 -10.67 -12.06 -8.17
N HIS A 115 -11.50 -11.25 -7.52
CA HIS A 115 -12.29 -11.64 -6.35
C HIS A 115 -13.78 -11.88 -6.66
N GLY A 116 -14.30 -11.30 -7.75
CA GLY A 116 -15.69 -11.47 -8.22
C GLY A 116 -15.87 -12.64 -9.17
#